data_AF-A0A7Y5NHL0-F1
#
_entry.id   AF-A0A7Y5NHL0-F1
#
_cell.length_a   1.000
_cell.length_b   1.000
_cell.length_c   1.000
_cell.angle_alpha   90.00
_cell.angle_beta   90.00
_cell.angle_gamma   90.00
#
_symmetry.space_group_name_H-M   'P 1'
#
loop_
_entity.id
_entity.type
_entity.pdbx_description
1 polymer ?
#
loop_
_entity_poly.entity_id
_entity_poly.type
_entity_poly.pdbx_seq_one_letter_code
_entity_poly.pdbx_strand_id
1 'polypeptide(L)'
;MPVHLQRRRTKPLPDLVCFHCQQAAEKYLKAFLILHEAAFPKTHDLVSLLELCVPFQPEIELLREPMELLNPYSVCFRYPGEESSKKMRGGQSKRRKR
;
A
#
# COMPACT_ATOMS: atom_id res chain seq x y z
N MET A 1 -4.67 -26.37 -32.23
CA MET A 1 -5.39 -25.28 -31.56
C MET A 1 -4.48 -24.06 -31.50
N PRO A 2 -4.75 -22.98 -32.25
CA PRO A 2 -3.87 -21.82 -32.29
C PRO A 2 -3.93 -21.07 -30.95
N VAL A 3 -2.81 -21.05 -30.22
CA VAL A 3 -2.65 -20.23 -29.00
C VAL A 3 -2.74 -18.77 -29.40
N HIS A 4 -3.83 -18.11 -29.02
CA HIS A 4 -3.97 -16.67 -29.15
C HIS A 4 -3.08 -16.02 -28.09
N LEU A 5 -1.87 -15.58 -28.49
CA LEU A 5 -0.96 -14.83 -27.63
C LEU A 5 -1.65 -13.50 -27.25
N GLN A 6 -2.22 -13.45 -26.05
CA GLN A 6 -3.03 -12.33 -25.58
C GLN A 6 -2.16 -11.07 -25.42
N ARG A 7 -2.49 -10.05 -26.24
CA ARG A 7 -2.17 -8.61 -26.15
C ARG A 7 -1.18 -8.20 -25.04
N ARG A 8 0.02 -7.77 -25.43
CA ARG A 8 0.82 -6.84 -24.64
C ARG A 8 -0.04 -5.60 -24.33
N ARG A 9 -0.45 -5.41 -23.08
CA ARG A 9 -1.08 -4.17 -22.63
C ARG A 9 -0.07 -3.04 -22.76
N THR A 10 -0.38 -2.05 -23.59
CA THR A 10 0.49 -0.92 -23.96
C THR A 10 0.50 0.22 -22.94
N LYS A 11 -0.25 0.14 -21.84
CA LYS A 11 -0.31 1.18 -20.81
C LYS A 11 0.11 0.62 -19.44
N PRO A 12 1.11 1.22 -18.77
CA PRO A 12 1.42 0.85 -17.39
C PRO A 12 0.22 1.20 -16.50
N LEU A 13 -0.14 0.27 -15.61
CA LEU A 13 -1.18 0.45 -14.59
C LEU A 13 -0.49 0.55 -13.23
N PRO A 14 0.16 1.69 -12.91
CA PRO A 14 0.91 1.84 -11.66
C PRO A 14 0.03 1.59 -10.43
N ASP A 15 -1.24 1.97 -10.48
CA ASP A 15 -2.21 1.75 -9.39
C ASP A 15 -2.43 0.26 -9.09
N LEU A 16 -2.39 -0.60 -10.11
CA LEU A 16 -2.53 -2.05 -9.94
C LEU A 16 -1.28 -2.65 -9.28
N VAL A 17 -0.10 -2.14 -9.62
CA VAL A 17 1.16 -2.55 -8.98
C VAL A 17 1.15 -2.14 -7.51
N CYS A 18 0.78 -0.90 -7.20
CA CYS A 18 0.66 -0.42 -5.82
C CYS A 18 -0.37 -1.22 -5.01
N PHE A 19 -1.51 -1.58 -5.62
CA PHE A 19 -2.51 -2.46 -4.99
C PHE A 19 -1.93 -3.84 -4.65
N HIS A 20 -1.18 -4.46 -5.56
CA HIS A 20 -0.53 -5.73 -5.28
C HIS A 20 0.55 -5.63 -4.21
N CYS A 21 1.31 -4.53 -4.17
CA CYS A 21 2.28 -4.26 -3.11
C CYS A 21 1.60 -4.12 -1.74
N GLN A 22 0.49 -3.38 -1.65
CA GLN A 22 -0.29 -3.25 -0.42
C GLN A 22 -0.79 -4.63 0.05
N GLN A 23 -1.39 -5.42 -0.86
CA GLN A 23 -1.92 -6.75 -0.54
C GLN A 23 -0.83 -7.74 -0.13
N ALA A 24 0.35 -7.65 -0.74
CA ALA A 24 1.50 -8.46 -0.35
C ALA A 24 1.96 -8.09 1.06
N ALA A 25 2.16 -6.80 1.34
CA ALA A 25 2.55 -6.31 2.67
C ALA A 25 1.55 -6.75 3.76
N GLU A 26 0.25 -6.60 3.50
CA GLU A 26 -0.82 -7.02 4.42
C GLU A 26 -0.71 -8.51 4.78
N LYS A 27 -0.49 -9.37 3.78
CA LYS A 27 -0.37 -10.82 3.98
C LYS A 27 0.89 -11.18 4.77
N TYR A 28 2.01 -10.51 4.52
CA TYR A 28 3.25 -10.74 5.27
C TYR A 28 3.10 -10.36 6.75
N LEU A 29 2.52 -9.20 7.06
CA LEU A 29 2.26 -8.79 8.45
C LEU A 29 1.33 -9.78 9.16
N LYS A 30 0.25 -10.22 8.49
CA LYS A 30 -0.65 -11.23 9.04
C LYS A 30 0.05 -12.58 9.24
N ALA A 31 0.87 -13.01 8.30
CA ALA A 31 1.64 -14.25 8.43
C ALA A 31 2.63 -14.17 9.61
N PHE A 32 3.27 -13.01 9.83
CA PHE A 32 4.12 -12.77 10.98
C PHE A 32 3.35 -12.88 12.30
N LEU A 33 2.17 -12.27 12.39
CA LEU A 33 1.30 -12.38 13.58
C LEU A 33 0.86 -13.83 13.82
N ILE A 34 0.54 -14.59 12.76
CA ILE A 34 0.22 -16.02 12.86
C ILE A 34 1.40 -16.84 13.38
N LEU A 35 2.62 -16.55 12.90
CA LEU A 35 3.84 -17.23 13.36
C LEU A 35 4.07 -17.03 14.86
N HIS A 36 3.67 -15.88 15.40
CA HIS A 36 3.75 -15.55 16.82
C HIS A 36 2.46 -15.89 17.60
N GLU A 37 1.53 -16.65 17.00
CA GLU A 37 0.24 -17.02 17.60
C GLU A 37 -0.59 -15.82 18.09
N ALA A 38 -0.37 -14.64 17.50
CA ALA A 38 -1.04 -13.40 17.85
C ALA A 38 -2.35 -13.25 17.06
N ALA A 39 -3.44 -12.98 17.78
CA ALA A 39 -4.71 -12.62 17.17
C ALA A 39 -4.62 -11.22 16.53
N PHE A 40 -5.20 -11.06 15.35
CA PHE A 40 -5.26 -9.77 14.65
C PHE A 40 -6.68 -9.49 14.14
N PRO A 41 -7.11 -8.22 14.10
CA PRO A 41 -8.43 -7.85 13.61
C PRO A 41 -8.50 -7.99 12.08
N LYS A 42 -9.72 -8.17 11.54
CA LYS A 42 -9.97 -8.06 10.10
C LYS A 42 -9.90 -6.59 9.67
N THR A 43 -8.67 -6.08 9.51
CA THR A 43 -8.37 -4.75 8.97
C THR A 43 -7.51 -4.84 7.72
N HIS A 44 -7.63 -3.83 6.87
CA HIS A 44 -6.73 -3.56 5.74
C HIS A 44 -5.72 -2.45 6.04
N ASP A 45 -5.78 -1.88 7.25
CA ASP A 45 -4.84 -0.87 7.70
C ASP A 45 -3.50 -1.52 8.05
N LEU A 46 -2.49 -1.21 7.23
CA LEU A 46 -1.14 -1.73 7.39
C LEU A 46 -0.47 -1.21 8.68
N VAL A 47 -0.80 0.02 9.10
CA VAL A 47 -0.19 0.64 10.28
C VAL A 47 -0.69 -0.05 11.55
N SER A 48 -2.00 -0.26 11.66
CA SER A 48 -2.60 -1.05 12.73
C SER A 48 -2.01 -2.47 12.84
N LEU A 49 -1.76 -3.14 11.72
CA LEU A 49 -1.14 -4.48 11.73
C LEU A 49 0.34 -4.43 12.14
N LEU A 50 1.06 -3.40 11.71
CA LEU A 50 2.45 -3.18 12.07
C LEU A 50 2.60 -2.97 13.58
N GLU A 51 1.73 -2.18 14.20
CA GLU A 51 1.74 -1.93 15.65
C GLU A 51 1.56 -3.21 16.48
N LEU A 52 0.81 -4.19 15.97
CA LEU A 52 0.68 -5.52 16.59
C LEU A 52 1.96 -6.36 16.45
N CYS A 53 2.80 -6.07 15.45
CA CYS A 53 4.05 -6.80 15.20
C CYS A 53 5.21 -6.25 16.05
N VAL A 54 5.20 -4.96 16.39
CA VAL A 54 6.27 -4.26 17.14
C VAL A 54 6.65 -4.96 18.45
N PRO A 55 5.71 -5.49 19.27
CA PRO A 55 6.07 -6.20 20.51
C PRO A 55 6.91 -7.46 20.30
N PHE A 56 6.83 -8.09 19.13
CA PHE A 56 7.58 -9.31 18.79
C PHE A 56 8.92 -8.99 18.14
N GLN A 57 8.95 -7.99 17.24
CA GLN A 57 10.17 -7.53 16.59
C GLN A 57 10.13 -5.99 16.44
N PRO A 58 10.81 -5.24 17.31
CA PRO A 58 10.75 -3.77 17.30
C PRO A 58 11.37 -3.16 16.04
N GLU A 59 12.27 -3.87 15.36
CA GLU A 59 12.87 -3.40 14.09
C GLU A 59 11.84 -3.22 12.96
N ILE A 60 10.68 -3.88 13.05
CA ILE A 60 9.58 -3.74 12.09
C ILE A 60 9.04 -2.29 12.07
N GLU A 61 9.24 -1.51 13.13
CA GLU A 61 8.86 -0.09 13.21
C GLU A 61 9.49 0.76 12.09
N LEU A 62 10.66 0.36 11.57
CA LEU A 62 11.31 1.01 10.41
C LEU A 62 10.45 0.96 9.14
N LEU A 63 9.48 0.04 9.09
CA LEU A 63 8.55 -0.09 7.97
C LEU A 63 7.32 0.82 8.08
N ARG A 64 7.18 1.63 9.15
CA ARG A 64 6.00 2.51 9.31
C ARG A 64 5.79 3.45 8.12
N GLU A 65 6.82 4.21 7.74
CA GLU A 65 6.73 5.14 6.61
C GLU A 65 6.30 4.46 5.29
N PRO A 66 6.91 3.34 4.85
CA PRO A 66 6.45 2.65 3.64
C PRO A 66 5.06 2.01 3.79
N MET A 67 4.66 1.57 4.99
CA MET A 67 3.30 1.07 5.22
C MET A 67 2.25 2.19 5.13
N GLU A 68 2.52 3.36 5.70
CA GLU A 68 1.68 4.56 5.57
C GLU A 68 1.51 4.99 4.11
N LEU A 69 2.59 4.93 3.33
CA LEU A 69 2.56 5.22 1.90
C LEU A 69 1.69 4.23 1.11
N LEU A 70 1.70 2.95 1.50
CA LEU A 70 0.93 1.89 0.82
C LEU A 70 -0.54 1.81 1.25
N ASN A 71 -0.87 2.31 2.44
CA ASN A 71 -2.21 2.21 3.03
C ASN A 71 -3.36 2.71 2.13
N PRO A 72 -3.22 3.84 1.40
CA PRO A 72 -4.25 4.35 0.49
C PRO A 72 -4.54 3.42 -0.71
N TYR A 73 -3.61 2.52 -1.04
CA TYR A 73 -3.74 1.58 -2.16
C TYR A 73 -4.43 0.27 -1.77
N SER A 74 -5.08 0.21 -0.61
CA SER A 74 -5.85 -0.97 -0.17
C SER A 74 -7.06 -1.28 -1.05
N VAL A 75 -7.50 -0.33 -1.87
CA VAL A 75 -8.62 -0.50 -2.81
C VAL A 75 -8.11 -0.40 -4.24
N CYS A 76 -8.38 -1.44 -5.04
CA CYS A 76 -8.11 -1.40 -6.47
C CYS A 76 -9.10 -0.44 -7.14
N PHE A 77 -8.61 0.65 -7.75
CA PHE A 77 -9.44 1.51 -8.60
C PHE A 77 -9.99 0.67 -9.77
N ARG A 78 -11.30 0.43 -9.77
CA ARG A 78 -11.94 -0.46 -10.76
C ARG A 78 -12.26 0.21 -12.09
N TYR A 79 -12.12 1.53 -12.22
CA TYR A 79 -12.31 2.24 -13.49
C TYR A 79 -11.31 3.39 -13.65
N PRO A 80 -10.66 3.54 -14.83
CA PRO A 80 -9.87 4.72 -15.14
C PRO A 80 -10.83 5.89 -15.35
N GLY A 81 -11.13 6.66 -14.30
CA GLY A 81 -12.03 7.81 -14.39
C GLY A 81 -12.57 8.35 -13.06
N GLU A 82 -12.55 7.58 -11.97
CA GLU A 82 -12.95 8.08 -10.66
C GLU A 82 -11.71 8.47 -9.86
N GLU A 83 -11.24 9.69 -10.11
CA GLU A 83 -10.31 10.36 -9.22
C GLU A 83 -10.99 10.53 -7.85
N SER A 84 -10.62 9.72 -6.87
CA SER A 84 -10.77 10.14 -5.48
C SER A 84 -9.93 11.41 -5.33
N SER A 85 -10.60 12.55 -5.19
CA SER A 85 -10.04 13.90 -5.19
C SER A 85 -8.66 13.98 -4.50
N LYS A 86 -7.60 14.12 -5.29
CA LYS A 86 -6.29 14.57 -4.80
C LYS A 86 -6.44 16.01 -4.33
N LYS A 87 -6.53 16.24 -3.02
CA LYS A 87 -6.13 17.55 -2.47
C LYS A 87 -4.60 17.54 -2.41
N MET A 88 -4.00 18.12 -3.44
CA MET A 88 -2.56 18.25 -3.63
C MET A 88 -1.86 18.89 -2.41
N ARG A 89 -0.65 18.38 -2.15
CA ARG A 89 0.40 19.00 -1.31
C ARG A 89 0.61 20.46 -1.72
N GLY A 90 0.38 21.39 -0.81
CA GLY A 90 0.86 22.77 -0.92
C GLY A 90 2.28 22.87 -0.38
N GLY A 91 3.29 22.57 -1.21
CA GLY A 91 4.66 23.01 -0.95
C GLY A 91 4.75 24.52 -1.16
N GLN A 92 4.99 25.29 -0.10
CA GLN A 92 5.32 26.72 -0.23
C GLN A 92 6.82 26.87 -0.51
N SER A 93 7.15 27.39 -1.69
CA SER A 93 8.50 27.88 -2.03
C SER A 93 8.47 29.40 -2.14
N LYS A 94 9.37 30.04 -1.38
CA LYS A 94 10.02 31.35 -1.60
C LYS A 94 9.13 32.61 -1.72
N ARG A 95 9.30 33.53 -0.76
CA ARG A 95 9.25 34.98 -1.03
C ARG A 95 10.43 35.70 -0.36
N ARG A 96 11.40 36.07 -1.19
CA ARG A 96 12.36 37.17 -0.96
C ARG A 96 11.59 38.50 -0.89
N LYS A 97 11.90 39.34 0.09
CA LYS A 97 11.78 40.82 0.11
C LYS A 97 12.81 41.28 1.15
N ARG A 98 13.93 41.87 0.73
CA ARG A 98 14.16 43.32 0.62
C ARG A 98 13.78 44.06 1.90
#